data_AF-A0A9P5P0F9-F1
#
_entry.id   AF-A0A9P5P0F9-F1
#
_cell.length_a   1.000
_cell.length_b   1.000
_cell.length_c   1.000
_cell.angle_alpha   90.00
_cell.angle_beta   90.00
_cell.angle_gamma   90.00
#
_symmetry.space_group_name_H-M   'P 1'
#
loop_
_entity.id
_entity.type
_entity.pdbx_description
1 polymer ?
#
loop_
_entity_poly.entity_id
_entity_poly.type
_entity_poly.pdbx_seq_one_letter_code
_entity_poly.pdbx_strand_id
1 'polypeptide(L)'
;MANDVAGRVFTPFWQDLPFADIHKAIMPDILHQLYQGIFKHLVSWCQSVNMAKILLGCLVSVMATPGIKAMKALLDFIYLAQYPTHNNETLGYLRTALKEFHDNKSYFVDVKCQEHLNLPKLHSLSHYIESIELFRTTDNYNTEMFEHLHIDFAKHGWRATNQWDEFPQMIHWLCRQEKITFFNMVIQLRTTKPYLSQPLQAIAKCPDYPRRAITHIETLHNAPHFSFHLKKYLNTFLDPSPLCEKDIVRAMPKSAKLPNGHFDTVVVMTTDEAESHGLAGV
;
A
#
# COMPACT_ATOMS: atom_id res chain seq x y z
N MET A 1 -50.80 4.30 -2.52
CA MET A 1 -49.63 3.85 -3.29
C MET A 1 -48.41 4.36 -2.53
N ALA A 2 -47.96 3.77 -1.42
CA ALA A 2 -47.39 2.42 -1.27
C ALA A 2 -46.39 2.12 -2.39
N ASN A 3 -45.11 2.44 -2.14
CA ASN A 3 -43.87 1.78 -2.61
C ASN A 3 -42.73 2.81 -2.76
N ASP A 4 -41.96 3.07 -1.70
CA ASP A 4 -40.59 2.54 -1.58
C ASP A 4 -39.94 3.05 -0.26
N VAL A 5 -39.97 2.21 0.78
CA VAL A 5 -39.48 2.53 2.15
C VAL A 5 -38.00 2.09 2.31
N ALA A 6 -37.32 1.74 1.23
CA ALA A 6 -35.90 1.40 1.25
C ALA A 6 -35.22 1.74 -0.09
N GLY A 7 -34.94 3.02 -0.33
CA GLY A 7 -34.23 3.45 -1.54
C GLY A 7 -32.73 3.66 -1.30
N ARG A 8 -31.88 3.11 -2.15
CA ARG A 8 -30.76 3.89 -2.71
C ARG A 8 -31.38 5.16 -3.31
N VAL A 9 -30.60 6.20 -3.59
CA VAL A 9 -31.06 7.15 -4.61
C VAL A 9 -31.16 6.33 -5.90
N PHE A 10 -32.33 5.72 -6.16
CA PHE A 10 -32.64 4.98 -7.39
C PHE A 10 -32.79 5.96 -8.56
N THR A 11 -33.18 7.16 -8.16
CA THR A 11 -33.47 8.42 -8.81
C THR A 11 -32.37 9.42 -9.21
N PRO A 12 -31.07 9.13 -9.38
CA PRO A 12 -30.10 10.22 -9.51
C PRO A 12 -30.46 11.12 -10.70
N PHE A 13 -30.12 12.41 -10.68
CA PHE A 13 -30.46 13.30 -11.81
C PHE A 13 -29.88 12.81 -13.15
N TRP A 14 -28.84 11.97 -13.07
CA TRP A 14 -28.21 11.29 -14.20
C TRP A 14 -28.81 9.91 -14.53
N GLN A 15 -29.87 9.45 -13.86
CA GLN A 15 -30.52 8.16 -14.14
C GLN A 15 -31.11 8.08 -15.54
N ASP A 16 -31.71 9.18 -16.00
CA ASP A 16 -32.27 9.29 -17.35
C ASP A 16 -31.17 9.47 -18.41
N LEU A 17 -29.88 9.47 -18.01
CA LEU A 17 -28.74 9.43 -18.91
C LEU A 17 -28.29 7.97 -19.09
N PRO A 18 -28.73 7.28 -20.16
CA PRO A 18 -28.53 5.83 -20.31
C PRO A 18 -27.05 5.39 -20.42
N PHE A 19 -26.14 6.34 -20.62
CA PHE A 19 -24.70 6.08 -20.79
C PHE A 19 -23.82 6.77 -19.74
N ALA A 20 -24.40 7.45 -18.75
CA ALA A 20 -23.61 8.25 -17.80
C ALA A 20 -23.93 7.90 -16.35
N ASP A 21 -23.02 7.15 -15.72
CA ASP A 21 -22.94 7.07 -14.27
C ASP A 21 -21.82 7.99 -13.79
N ILE A 22 -22.18 9.10 -13.14
CA ILE A 22 -21.20 10.09 -12.68
C ILE A 22 -20.21 9.48 -11.67
N HIS A 23 -20.60 8.44 -10.95
CA HIS A 23 -19.73 7.76 -9.99
C HIS A 23 -18.73 6.80 -10.65
N LYS A 24 -18.93 6.46 -11.93
CA LYS A 24 -17.89 5.83 -12.76
C LYS A 24 -16.93 6.85 -13.35
N ALA A 25 -17.38 8.10 -13.51
CA ALA A 25 -16.53 9.21 -13.96
C ALA A 25 -15.67 9.82 -12.84
N ILE A 26 -16.10 9.69 -11.58
CA ILE A 26 -15.41 10.25 -10.41
C ILE A 26 -14.79 9.11 -9.60
N MET A 27 -13.47 9.12 -9.48
CA MET A 27 -12.76 8.12 -8.68
C MET A 27 -13.12 8.23 -7.18
N PRO A 28 -13.21 7.09 -6.46
CA PRO A 28 -13.45 7.11 -5.02
C PRO A 28 -12.31 7.85 -4.30
N ASP A 29 -12.63 8.78 -3.43
CA ASP A 29 -11.62 9.57 -2.73
C ASP A 29 -11.78 9.39 -1.22
N ILE A 30 -10.80 8.74 -0.59
CA ILE A 30 -10.78 8.51 0.85
C ILE A 30 -10.85 9.85 1.60
N LEU A 31 -10.10 10.86 1.18
CA LEU A 31 -10.02 12.11 1.91
C LEU A 31 -11.33 12.91 1.78
N HIS A 32 -11.76 13.22 0.56
CA HIS A 32 -12.91 14.12 0.37
C HIS A 32 -14.28 13.44 0.48
N GLN A 33 -14.37 12.14 0.11
CA GLN A 33 -15.64 11.41 0.16
C GLN A 33 -15.81 10.69 1.50
N LEU A 34 -14.81 9.93 1.98
CA LEU A 34 -14.92 9.22 3.26
C LEU A 34 -14.72 10.14 4.46
N TYR A 35 -13.58 10.82 4.59
CA TYR A 35 -13.29 11.63 5.78
C TYR A 35 -14.06 12.95 5.81
N GLN A 36 -13.83 13.85 4.86
CA GLN A 36 -14.50 15.16 4.85
C GLN A 36 -16.00 15.06 4.53
N GLY A 37 -16.41 13.97 3.89
CA GLY A 37 -17.81 13.67 3.59
C GLY A 37 -18.49 12.90 4.69
N ILE A 38 -18.30 11.58 4.69
CA ILE A 38 -19.06 10.64 5.52
C ILE A 38 -18.69 10.76 7.00
N PHE A 39 -17.41 10.86 7.35
CA PHE A 39 -16.98 10.96 8.75
C PHE A 39 -17.48 12.27 9.38
N LYS A 40 -17.54 13.38 8.61
CA LYS A 40 -18.16 14.63 9.06
C LYS A 40 -19.64 14.45 9.41
N HIS A 41 -20.41 13.78 8.54
CA HIS A 41 -21.81 13.47 8.82
C HIS A 41 -21.96 12.54 10.02
N LEU A 42 -21.10 11.53 10.12
CA LEU A 42 -21.03 10.59 11.23
C LEU A 42 -20.81 11.31 12.57
N VAL A 43 -19.83 12.23 12.64
CA VAL A 43 -19.59 13.08 13.82
C VAL A 43 -20.78 13.98 14.10
N SER A 44 -21.36 14.60 13.08
CA SER A 44 -22.55 15.46 13.23
C SER A 44 -23.76 14.68 13.76
N TRP A 45 -23.99 13.45 13.29
CA TRP A 45 -25.07 12.60 13.76
C TRP A 45 -24.83 12.19 15.21
N CYS A 46 -23.61 11.78 15.57
CA CYS A 46 -23.26 11.53 16.97
C CYS A 46 -23.50 12.75 17.87
N GLN A 47 -23.09 13.93 17.42
CA GLN A 47 -23.32 15.18 18.15
C GLN A 47 -24.81 15.54 18.28
N SER A 48 -25.62 15.23 17.28
CA SER A 48 -27.08 15.43 17.32
C SER A 48 -27.79 14.49 18.28
N VAL A 49 -27.27 13.27 18.47
CA VAL A 49 -27.80 12.29 19.42
C VAL A 49 -27.29 12.57 20.85
N ASN A 50 -26.11 13.19 21.01
CA ASN A 50 -25.67 13.69 22.31
C ASN A 50 -24.58 14.78 22.21
N MET A 51 -24.66 15.81 23.06
CA MET A 51 -23.81 17.01 23.05
C MET A 51 -22.31 16.83 23.40
N ALA A 52 -21.76 15.61 23.51
CA ALA A 52 -20.30 15.41 23.60
C ALA A 52 -19.84 13.94 23.44
N LYS A 53 -18.67 13.81 22.78
CA LYS A 53 -17.66 12.72 22.79
C LYS A 53 -17.72 11.65 21.67
N ILE A 54 -16.55 11.50 21.04
CA ILE A 54 -16.25 10.90 19.72
C ILE A 54 -15.92 9.39 19.79
N LEU A 55 -15.89 8.78 20.98
CA LEU A 55 -15.49 7.37 21.11
C LEU A 55 -16.72 6.45 21.07
N LEU A 56 -16.71 5.49 20.14
CA LEU A 56 -17.75 4.45 19.98
C LEU A 56 -18.10 3.75 21.32
N GLY A 57 -17.11 3.61 22.22
CA GLY A 57 -17.29 3.06 23.56
C GLY A 57 -18.16 3.91 24.50
N CYS A 58 -18.30 5.21 24.26
CA CYS A 58 -19.22 6.08 25.00
C CYS A 58 -20.64 6.05 24.45
N LEU A 59 -20.85 5.56 23.22
CA LEU A 59 -22.17 5.49 22.59
C LEU A 59 -22.96 4.24 23.02
N VAL A 60 -22.30 3.20 23.54
CA VAL A 60 -22.93 1.95 23.96
C VAL A 60 -23.98 2.14 25.05
N SER A 61 -23.85 3.17 25.90
CA SER A 61 -24.81 3.48 26.95
C SER A 61 -25.86 4.54 26.57
N VAL A 62 -25.76 5.15 25.38
CA VAL A 62 -26.57 6.32 24.98
C VAL A 62 -27.40 6.06 23.72
N MET A 63 -26.86 5.30 22.76
CA MET A 63 -27.51 5.03 21.49
C MET A 63 -28.20 3.66 21.50
N ALA A 64 -29.32 3.54 20.80
CA ALA A 64 -29.94 2.24 20.59
C ALA A 64 -29.04 1.33 19.75
N THR A 65 -29.17 0.01 19.95
CA THR A 65 -28.40 -1.03 19.25
C THR A 65 -28.33 -0.85 17.72
N PRO A 66 -29.41 -0.47 17.00
CA PRO A 66 -29.35 -0.23 15.56
C PRO A 66 -28.41 0.92 15.19
N GLY A 67 -28.45 2.03 15.93
CA GLY A 67 -27.57 3.18 15.69
C GLY A 67 -26.09 2.82 15.85
N ILE A 68 -25.75 2.06 16.91
CA ILE A 68 -24.37 1.61 17.14
C ILE A 68 -23.88 0.69 16.02
N LYS A 69 -24.73 -0.24 15.56
CA LYS A 69 -24.41 -1.13 14.44
C LYS A 69 -24.17 -0.36 13.15
N ALA A 70 -25.03 0.62 12.82
CA ALA A 70 -24.85 1.45 11.64
C ALA A 70 -23.56 2.27 11.68
N MET A 71 -23.25 2.86 12.84
CA MET A 71 -22.01 3.61 13.08
C MET A 71 -20.77 2.73 12.95
N LYS A 72 -20.79 1.56 13.59
CA LYS A 72 -19.72 0.58 13.50
C LYS A 72 -19.52 0.13 12.05
N ALA A 73 -20.58 -0.21 11.35
CA ALA A 73 -20.53 -0.66 9.97
C ALA A 73 -19.93 0.39 9.02
N LEU A 74 -20.23 1.68 9.22
CA LEU A 74 -19.57 2.76 8.47
C LEU A 74 -18.09 2.88 8.79
N LEU A 75 -17.70 2.79 10.07
CA LEU A 75 -16.29 2.82 10.46
C LEU A 75 -15.53 1.61 9.90
N ASP A 76 -16.10 0.41 10.02
CA ASP A 76 -15.54 -0.82 9.45
C ASP A 76 -15.35 -0.66 7.94
N PHE A 77 -16.33 -0.09 7.22
CA PHE A 77 -16.18 0.21 5.79
C PHE A 77 -15.02 1.17 5.52
N ILE A 78 -14.91 2.28 6.27
CA ILE A 78 -13.85 3.28 6.09
C ILE A 78 -12.47 2.67 6.36
N TYR A 79 -12.32 1.85 7.40
CA TYR A 79 -11.06 1.19 7.73
C TYR A 79 -10.69 0.12 6.70
N LEU A 80 -11.65 -0.71 6.28
CA LEU A 80 -11.42 -1.73 5.27
C LEU A 80 -11.04 -1.10 3.92
N ALA A 81 -11.67 0.00 3.54
CA ALA A 81 -11.38 0.70 2.28
C ALA A 81 -9.96 1.28 2.22
N GLN A 82 -9.26 1.41 3.35
CA GLN A 82 -7.87 1.90 3.42
C GLN A 82 -6.83 0.78 3.34
N TYR A 83 -7.24 -0.47 3.15
CA TYR A 83 -6.28 -1.57 3.09
C TYR A 83 -5.37 -1.42 1.87
N PRO A 84 -4.03 -1.59 2.04
CA PRO A 84 -3.07 -1.46 0.96
C PRO A 84 -3.15 -2.61 -0.05
N THR A 85 -3.93 -3.65 0.25
CA THR A 85 -4.19 -4.78 -0.64
C THR A 85 -5.58 -5.35 -0.34
N HIS A 86 -6.33 -5.68 -1.39
CA HIS A 86 -7.63 -6.33 -1.27
C HIS A 86 -7.60 -7.73 -1.90
N ASN A 87 -8.24 -8.69 -1.22
CA ASN A 87 -8.60 -10.00 -1.75
C ASN A 87 -10.14 -10.15 -1.77
N ASN A 88 -10.65 -11.24 -2.37
CA ASN A 88 -12.08 -11.50 -2.45
C ASN A 88 -12.79 -11.53 -1.08
N GLU A 89 -12.08 -11.95 -0.02
CA GLU A 89 -12.61 -11.98 1.34
C GLU A 89 -12.79 -10.56 1.91
N THR A 90 -11.78 -9.70 1.79
CA THR A 90 -11.84 -8.30 2.23
C THR A 90 -12.89 -7.49 1.46
N LEU A 91 -13.07 -7.77 0.16
CA LEU A 91 -14.17 -7.21 -0.61
C LEU A 91 -15.52 -7.72 -0.10
N GLY A 92 -15.60 -8.99 0.31
CA GLY A 92 -16.75 -9.55 1.01
C GLY A 92 -17.05 -8.83 2.33
N TYR A 93 -16.02 -8.48 3.12
CA TYR A 93 -16.17 -7.68 4.33
C TYR A 93 -16.68 -6.27 4.04
N LEU A 94 -16.18 -5.60 2.99
CA LEU A 94 -16.70 -4.30 2.54
C LEU A 94 -18.18 -4.37 2.15
N ARG A 95 -18.58 -5.40 1.39
CA ARG A 95 -20.00 -5.63 1.04
C ARG A 95 -20.86 -5.83 2.28
N THR A 96 -20.36 -6.61 3.23
CA THR A 96 -21.06 -6.92 4.48
C THR A 96 -21.22 -5.68 5.34
N ALA A 97 -20.17 -4.88 5.50
CA ALA A 97 -20.21 -3.61 6.22
C ALA A 97 -21.20 -2.62 5.58
N LEU A 98 -21.19 -2.48 4.25
CA LEU A 98 -22.14 -1.62 3.56
C LEU A 98 -23.60 -2.09 3.75
N LYS A 99 -23.82 -3.41 3.69
CA LYS A 99 -25.13 -4.01 3.95
C LYS A 99 -25.60 -3.77 5.39
N GLU A 100 -24.74 -4.01 6.37
CA GLU A 100 -25.06 -3.80 7.79
C GLU A 100 -25.38 -2.33 8.08
N PHE A 101 -24.70 -1.39 7.42
CA PHE A 101 -25.08 0.03 7.48
C PHE A 101 -26.48 0.26 6.91
N HIS A 102 -26.77 -0.25 5.71
CA HIS A 102 -28.07 -0.06 5.07
C HIS A 102 -29.24 -0.69 5.83
N ASP A 103 -29.03 -1.83 6.49
CA ASP A 103 -30.05 -2.51 7.29
C ASP A 103 -30.41 -1.70 8.57
N ASN A 104 -29.47 -0.90 9.09
CA ASN A 104 -29.66 -0.16 10.35
C ASN A 104 -29.79 1.37 10.17
N LYS A 105 -29.62 1.92 8.96
CA LYS A 105 -29.56 3.38 8.72
C LYS A 105 -30.86 4.12 9.05
N SER A 106 -32.02 3.45 9.00
CA SER A 106 -33.33 4.07 9.27
C SER A 106 -33.40 4.72 10.65
N TYR A 107 -32.65 4.19 11.61
CA TYR A 107 -32.53 4.75 12.96
C TYR A 107 -32.21 6.24 12.99
N PHE A 108 -31.34 6.73 12.09
CA PHE A 108 -30.96 8.16 12.07
C PHE A 108 -32.09 9.07 11.57
N VAL A 109 -33.01 8.54 10.77
CA VAL A 109 -34.21 9.23 10.33
C VAL A 109 -35.24 9.24 11.46
N ASP A 110 -35.42 8.09 12.13
CA ASP A 110 -36.37 7.94 13.24
C ASP A 110 -36.04 8.85 14.43
N VAL A 111 -34.74 8.99 14.75
CA VAL A 111 -34.23 9.88 15.81
C VAL A 111 -34.19 11.35 15.38
N LYS A 112 -34.59 11.67 14.14
CA LYS A 112 -34.57 13.01 13.55
C LYS A 112 -33.17 13.65 13.52
N CYS A 113 -32.11 12.85 13.42
CA CYS A 113 -30.76 13.37 13.19
C CYS A 113 -30.64 14.04 11.82
N GLN A 114 -31.37 13.52 10.83
CA GLN A 114 -31.49 14.08 9.48
C GLN A 114 -32.88 13.77 8.90
N GLU A 115 -33.38 14.66 8.05
CA GLU A 115 -34.65 14.47 7.33
C GLU A 115 -34.56 13.33 6.30
N HIS A 116 -33.39 13.16 5.68
CA HIS A 116 -33.13 12.11 4.71
C HIS A 116 -31.64 11.71 4.67
N LEU A 117 -31.35 10.50 4.22
CA LEU A 117 -29.99 9.98 4.03
C LEU A 117 -29.56 9.94 2.55
N ASN A 118 -30.22 10.72 1.70
CA ASN A 118 -29.92 10.85 0.26
C ASN A 118 -28.68 11.71 0.00
N LEU A 119 -27.54 11.33 0.59
CA LEU A 119 -26.28 12.04 0.41
C LEU A 119 -25.52 11.41 -0.77
N PRO A 120 -25.15 12.18 -1.81
CA PRO A 120 -24.35 11.65 -2.94
C PRO A 120 -23.08 10.92 -2.48
N LYS A 121 -22.46 11.41 -1.40
CA LYS A 121 -21.27 10.79 -0.78
C LYS A 121 -21.56 9.46 -0.08
N LEU A 122 -22.77 9.25 0.46
CA LEU A 122 -23.17 7.93 0.96
C LEU A 122 -23.45 6.97 -0.18
N HIS A 123 -24.02 7.46 -1.29
CA HIS A 123 -24.27 6.63 -2.46
C HIS A 123 -22.96 6.19 -3.13
N SER A 124 -21.94 7.07 -3.16
CA SER A 124 -20.64 6.73 -3.75
C SER A 124 -19.99 5.50 -3.10
N LEU A 125 -20.27 5.20 -1.82
CA LEU A 125 -19.81 3.98 -1.15
C LEU A 125 -20.18 2.68 -1.87
N SER A 126 -21.30 2.67 -2.60
CA SER A 126 -21.72 1.49 -3.38
C SER A 126 -20.75 1.19 -4.54
N HIS A 127 -20.06 2.22 -5.03
CA HIS A 127 -19.16 2.16 -6.18
C HIS A 127 -17.70 1.93 -5.79
N TYR A 128 -17.35 2.01 -4.50
CA TYR A 128 -15.98 1.75 -4.01
C TYR A 128 -15.52 0.33 -4.35
N ILE A 129 -16.42 -0.64 -4.30
CA ILE A 129 -16.08 -2.05 -4.52
C ILE A 129 -15.71 -2.28 -5.99
N GLU A 130 -16.54 -1.80 -6.91
CA GLU A 130 -16.25 -1.83 -8.36
C GLU A 130 -14.96 -1.05 -8.67
N SER A 131 -14.76 0.09 -8.02
CA SER A 131 -13.55 0.90 -8.22
C SER A 131 -12.29 0.23 -7.70
N ILE A 132 -12.35 -0.49 -6.58
CA ILE A 132 -11.23 -1.27 -6.06
C ILE A 132 -10.92 -2.45 -6.98
N GLU A 133 -11.95 -3.09 -7.56
CA GLU A 133 -11.77 -4.17 -8.53
C GLU A 133 -11.11 -3.65 -9.83
N LEU A 134 -11.49 -2.46 -10.30
CA LEU A 134 -10.99 -1.88 -11.56
C LEU A 134 -9.63 -1.17 -11.42
N PHE A 135 -9.46 -0.36 -10.37
CA PHE A 135 -8.32 0.55 -10.19
C PHE A 135 -7.39 0.15 -9.06
N ARG A 136 -7.66 -1.00 -8.42
CA ARG A 136 -6.95 -1.49 -7.25
C ARG A 136 -7.13 -0.56 -6.05
N THR A 137 -6.14 -0.53 -5.18
CA THR A 137 -6.19 0.11 -3.86
C THR A 137 -6.48 1.60 -3.96
N THR A 138 -7.21 2.09 -2.97
CA THR A 138 -7.77 3.45 -2.91
C THR A 138 -6.72 4.54 -2.64
N ASP A 139 -5.51 4.16 -2.25
CA ASP A 139 -4.36 5.03 -2.06
C ASP A 139 -3.86 5.64 -3.38
N ASN A 140 -3.95 4.89 -4.49
CA ASN A 140 -3.40 5.29 -5.80
C ASN A 140 -4.11 6.48 -6.45
N TYR A 141 -5.32 6.79 -6.02
CA TYR A 141 -6.15 7.86 -6.60
C TYR A 141 -6.76 8.77 -5.53
N ASN A 142 -6.16 8.81 -4.33
CA ASN A 142 -6.47 9.80 -3.31
C ASN A 142 -6.04 11.19 -3.77
N THR A 143 -6.90 12.20 -3.57
CA THR A 143 -6.59 13.58 -3.97
C THR A 143 -5.76 14.34 -2.92
N GLU A 144 -5.50 13.73 -1.76
CA GLU A 144 -4.70 14.30 -0.67
C GLU A 144 -3.35 14.82 -1.16
N MET A 145 -2.65 14.07 -2.01
CA MET A 145 -1.38 14.51 -2.59
C MET A 145 -1.53 15.82 -3.35
N PHE A 146 -2.57 15.93 -4.20
CA PHE A 146 -2.83 17.15 -4.97
C PHE A 146 -3.30 18.30 -4.09
N GLU A 147 -4.04 18.04 -3.01
CA GLU A 147 -4.44 19.07 -2.05
C GLU A 147 -3.24 19.64 -1.28
N HIS A 148 -2.30 18.79 -0.86
CA HIS A 148 -1.03 19.24 -0.25
C HIS A 148 -0.21 20.07 -1.23
N LEU A 149 -0.10 19.64 -2.49
CA LEU A 149 0.56 20.43 -3.54
C LEU A 149 -0.15 21.77 -3.78
N HIS A 150 -1.48 21.82 -3.70
CA HIS A 150 -2.22 23.09 -3.77
C HIS A 150 -1.93 24.01 -2.59
N ILE A 151 -1.69 23.48 -1.39
CA ILE A 151 -1.26 24.29 -0.23
C ILE A 151 0.10 24.92 -0.53
N ASP A 152 1.07 24.11 -0.94
CA ASP A 152 2.46 24.57 -1.12
C ASP A 152 2.64 25.44 -2.36
N PHE A 153 2.11 25.03 -3.50
CA PHE A 153 2.35 25.69 -4.77
C PHE A 153 1.38 26.82 -5.05
N ALA A 154 0.11 26.69 -4.62
CA ALA A 154 -0.89 27.73 -4.86
C ALA A 154 -1.09 28.64 -3.64
N LYS A 155 -1.44 28.10 -2.46
CA LYS A 155 -1.80 28.94 -1.31
C LYS A 155 -0.60 29.69 -0.73
N HIS A 156 0.53 29.03 -0.50
CA HIS A 156 1.75 29.70 -0.01
C HIS A 156 2.32 30.66 -1.06
N GLY A 157 2.34 30.25 -2.34
CA GLY A 157 2.72 31.12 -3.45
C GLY A 157 1.89 32.39 -3.49
N TRP A 158 0.56 32.26 -3.51
CA TRP A 158 -0.37 33.40 -3.52
C TRP A 158 -0.17 34.34 -2.32
N ARG A 159 -0.07 33.77 -1.10
CA ARG A 159 0.15 34.55 0.14
C ARG A 159 1.47 35.34 0.15
N ALA A 160 2.46 34.89 -0.61
CA ALA A 160 3.75 35.56 -0.73
C ALA A 160 3.77 36.67 -1.79
N THR A 161 2.69 36.83 -2.57
CA THR A 161 2.56 37.88 -3.58
C THR A 161 1.91 39.15 -3.02
N ASN A 162 1.98 40.24 -3.79
CA ASN A 162 1.19 41.44 -3.54
C ASN A 162 -0.25 41.36 -4.12
N GLN A 163 -0.66 40.21 -4.67
CA GLN A 163 -1.98 39.94 -5.27
C GLN A 163 -2.32 40.79 -6.51
N TRP A 164 -1.31 41.41 -7.14
CA TRP A 164 -1.46 42.16 -8.38
C TRP A 164 -0.55 41.59 -9.46
N ASP A 165 -1.10 41.02 -10.52
CA ASP A 165 -0.34 40.21 -11.49
C ASP A 165 0.46 39.10 -10.76
N GLU A 166 -0.30 38.26 -10.08
CA GLU A 166 0.19 37.29 -9.10
C GLU A 166 0.94 36.13 -9.75
N PHE A 167 0.56 35.71 -10.97
CA PHE A 167 1.03 34.46 -11.56
C PHE A 167 2.56 34.45 -11.72
N PRO A 168 3.17 35.49 -12.35
CA PRO A 168 4.62 35.59 -12.41
C PRO A 168 5.30 35.62 -11.03
N GLN A 169 4.66 36.23 -10.04
CA GLN A 169 5.21 36.32 -8.67
C GLN A 169 5.17 34.97 -7.95
N MET A 170 4.09 34.22 -8.11
CA MET A 170 3.95 32.86 -7.58
C MET A 170 5.02 31.95 -8.18
N ILE A 171 5.22 31.99 -9.49
CA ILE A 171 6.27 31.20 -10.18
C ILE A 171 7.66 31.59 -9.68
N HIS A 172 7.96 32.88 -9.56
CA HIS A 172 9.24 33.33 -9.01
C HIS A 172 9.45 32.88 -7.55
N TRP A 173 8.41 32.91 -6.73
CA TRP A 173 8.47 32.44 -5.36
C TRP A 173 8.75 30.93 -5.30
N LEU A 174 8.05 30.12 -6.11
CA LEU A 174 8.26 28.69 -6.27
C LEU A 174 9.71 28.36 -6.68
N CYS A 175 10.22 29.00 -7.74
CA CYS A 175 11.60 28.81 -8.18
C CYS A 175 12.63 29.17 -7.10
N ARG A 176 12.33 30.13 -6.22
CA ARG A 176 13.19 30.46 -5.08
C ARG A 176 13.15 29.35 -4.02
N GLN A 177 11.97 28.82 -3.69
CA GLN A 177 11.84 27.72 -2.74
C GLN A 177 12.59 26.48 -3.23
N GLU A 178 12.47 26.10 -4.50
CA GLU A 178 13.20 24.96 -5.08
C GLU A 178 14.72 25.14 -4.97
N LYS A 179 15.24 26.33 -5.27
CA LYS A 179 16.67 26.64 -5.14
C LYS A 179 17.15 26.56 -3.70
N ILE A 180 16.35 27.06 -2.74
CA ILE A 180 16.68 27.00 -1.31
C ILE A 180 16.68 25.53 -0.85
N THR A 181 15.68 24.75 -1.21
CA THR A 181 15.58 23.32 -0.86
C THR A 181 16.76 22.54 -1.42
N PHE A 182 17.10 22.74 -2.70
CA PHE A 182 18.27 22.12 -3.33
C PHE A 182 19.58 22.49 -2.61
N PHE A 183 19.75 23.78 -2.28
CA PHE A 183 20.93 24.25 -1.56
C PHE A 183 21.03 23.65 -0.15
N ASN A 184 19.91 23.57 0.58
CA ASN A 184 19.84 22.95 1.90
C ASN A 184 20.18 21.45 1.84
N MET A 185 19.72 20.73 0.82
CA MET A 185 20.10 19.33 0.60
C MET A 185 21.61 19.19 0.41
N VAL A 186 22.23 20.06 -0.38
CA VAL A 186 23.69 20.08 -0.59
C VAL A 186 24.43 20.37 0.72
N ILE A 187 23.95 21.32 1.54
CA ILE A 187 24.53 21.59 2.86
C ILE A 187 24.40 20.36 3.75
N GLN A 188 23.23 19.72 3.81
CA GLN A 188 23.00 18.52 4.62
C GLN A 188 23.98 17.43 4.22
N LEU A 189 24.10 17.10 2.94
CA LEU A 189 25.05 16.08 2.45
C LEU A 189 26.51 16.37 2.82
N ARG A 190 26.90 17.65 2.87
CA ARG A 190 28.26 18.06 3.24
C ARG A 190 28.50 18.11 4.74
N THR A 191 27.46 18.33 5.54
CA THR A 191 27.54 18.49 6.99
C THR A 191 27.27 17.19 7.75
N THR A 192 26.43 16.31 7.20
CA THR A 192 26.39 14.91 7.60
C THR A 192 27.72 14.29 7.22
N LYS A 193 28.60 14.07 8.20
CA LYS A 193 29.62 13.02 8.08
C LYS A 193 28.88 11.78 7.58
N PRO A 194 29.41 11.02 6.61
CA PRO A 194 28.82 9.72 6.34
C PRO A 194 28.80 9.02 7.70
N TYR A 195 27.60 8.72 8.20
CA TYR A 195 27.50 7.52 9.00
C TYR A 195 28.10 6.49 8.05
N LEU A 196 29.30 6.00 8.37
CA LEU A 196 29.66 4.65 7.99
C LEU A 196 28.51 3.82 8.54
N SER A 197 27.46 3.67 7.73
CA SER A 197 26.59 2.51 7.78
C SER A 197 27.57 1.38 8.01
N GLN A 198 27.42 0.72 9.18
CA GLN A 198 28.18 -0.48 9.49
C GLN A 198 28.35 -1.25 8.19
N PRO A 199 29.59 -1.61 7.80
CA PRO A 199 29.84 -2.16 6.49
C PRO A 199 28.77 -3.20 6.22
N LEU A 200 28.05 -3.06 5.09
CA LEU A 200 27.22 -4.12 4.51
C LEU A 200 27.90 -5.43 4.89
N GLN A 201 27.27 -6.25 5.73
CA GLN A 201 27.88 -7.45 6.32
C GLN A 201 28.74 -8.11 5.25
N ALA A 202 30.05 -7.89 5.35
CA ALA A 202 30.95 -8.31 4.29
C ALA A 202 31.00 -9.81 4.41
N ILE A 203 30.48 -10.52 3.40
CA ILE A 203 30.66 -11.96 3.33
C ILE A 203 32.17 -12.17 3.35
N ALA A 204 32.66 -12.84 4.38
CA ALA A 204 34.08 -13.11 4.52
C ALA A 204 34.53 -13.87 3.27
N LYS A 205 35.49 -13.29 2.51
CA LYS A 205 36.04 -13.93 1.31
C LYS A 205 36.73 -15.26 1.64
N CYS A 206 37.10 -15.45 2.91
CA CYS A 206 37.63 -16.68 3.45
C CYS A 206 36.90 -16.99 4.75
N PRO A 207 36.31 -18.18 4.91
CA PRO A 207 35.76 -18.59 6.20
C PRO A 207 36.89 -18.81 7.21
N ASP A 208 36.66 -18.46 8.47
CA ASP A 208 37.61 -18.71 9.57
C ASP A 208 37.95 -20.20 9.71
N TYR A 209 37.05 -21.07 9.23
CA TYR A 209 37.21 -22.52 9.21
C TYR A 209 36.95 -23.09 7.80
N PRO A 210 37.98 -23.13 6.92
CA PRO A 210 37.84 -23.73 5.60
C PRO A 210 37.64 -25.26 5.68
N ARG A 211 37.00 -25.84 4.65
CA ARG A 211 36.83 -27.30 4.47
C ARG A 211 36.04 -28.02 5.59
N ARG A 212 34.98 -27.39 6.10
CA ARG A 212 34.06 -28.03 7.05
C ARG A 212 32.91 -28.72 6.33
N ALA A 213 32.48 -29.86 6.88
CA ALA A 213 31.28 -30.54 6.42
C ALA A 213 30.04 -29.65 6.67
N ILE A 214 29.06 -29.70 5.77
CA ILE A 214 27.81 -28.90 5.85
C ILE A 214 27.03 -29.20 7.13
N THR A 215 27.12 -30.43 7.66
CA THR A 215 26.53 -30.85 8.94
C THR A 215 27.04 -30.02 10.12
N HIS A 216 28.26 -29.46 10.02
CA HIS A 216 28.82 -28.59 11.05
C HIS A 216 28.05 -27.27 11.16
N ILE A 217 27.50 -26.76 10.06
CA ILE A 217 26.69 -25.53 10.03
C ILE A 217 25.35 -25.77 10.76
N GLU A 218 24.73 -26.93 10.55
CA GLU A 218 23.48 -27.31 11.23
C GLU A 218 23.66 -27.31 12.75
N THR A 219 24.77 -27.88 13.23
CA THR A 219 25.09 -27.94 14.66
C THR A 219 25.52 -26.60 15.26
N LEU A 220 26.32 -25.82 14.54
CA LEU A 220 26.93 -24.59 15.07
C LEU A 220 25.94 -23.43 15.08
N HIS A 221 25.07 -23.35 14.07
CA HIS A 221 24.09 -22.27 13.93
C HIS A 221 22.67 -22.66 14.36
N ASN A 222 22.50 -23.84 14.98
CA ASN A 222 21.22 -24.37 15.43
C ASN A 222 20.15 -24.34 14.30
N ALA A 223 20.56 -24.75 13.10
CA ALA A 223 19.78 -24.68 11.87
C ALA A 223 19.42 -26.11 11.40
N PRO A 224 18.39 -26.74 11.98
CA PRO A 224 18.02 -28.10 11.61
C PRO A 224 17.58 -28.17 10.15
N HIS A 225 17.96 -29.24 9.45
CA HIS A 225 17.62 -29.50 8.04
C HIS A 225 18.18 -28.50 7.01
N PHE A 226 19.19 -27.71 7.36
CA PHE A 226 19.83 -26.78 6.43
C PHE A 226 20.29 -27.47 5.13
N SER A 227 20.89 -28.66 5.23
CA SER A 227 21.34 -29.45 4.08
C SER A 227 20.19 -29.82 3.14
N PHE A 228 19.03 -30.19 3.71
CA PHE A 228 17.83 -30.52 2.92
C PHE A 228 17.31 -29.29 2.15
N HIS A 229 17.20 -28.15 2.82
CA HIS A 229 16.73 -26.91 2.19
C HIS A 229 17.71 -26.37 1.15
N LEU A 230 19.01 -26.48 1.40
CA LEU A 230 20.06 -26.11 0.45
C LEU A 230 19.99 -26.97 -0.82
N LYS A 231 19.83 -28.29 -0.68
CA LYS A 231 19.63 -29.20 -1.83
C LYS A 231 18.37 -28.84 -2.62
N LYS A 232 17.26 -28.59 -1.93
CA LYS A 232 16.01 -28.16 -2.57
C LYS A 232 16.19 -26.86 -3.34
N TYR A 233 16.89 -25.89 -2.76
CA TYR A 233 17.19 -24.61 -3.40
C TYR A 233 18.09 -24.77 -4.63
N LEU A 234 19.20 -25.52 -4.53
CA LEU A 234 20.09 -25.75 -5.67
C LEU A 234 19.40 -26.49 -6.82
N ASN A 235 18.53 -27.45 -6.49
CA ASN A 235 17.72 -28.15 -7.48
C ASN A 235 16.69 -27.26 -8.19
N THR A 236 16.39 -26.05 -7.69
CA THR A 236 15.56 -25.09 -8.46
C THR A 236 16.32 -24.43 -9.61
N PHE A 237 17.66 -24.49 -9.63
CA PHE A 237 18.49 -23.94 -10.70
C PHE A 237 18.92 -24.98 -11.74
N LEU A 238 18.63 -26.26 -11.52
CA LEU A 238 18.93 -27.34 -12.45
C LEU A 238 17.64 -27.71 -13.20
N ASP A 239 17.63 -27.56 -14.53
CA ASP A 239 16.50 -27.98 -15.36
C ASP A 239 16.23 -29.49 -15.20
N PRO A 240 14.95 -29.93 -15.28
CA PRO A 240 14.58 -31.32 -15.03
C PRO A 240 14.87 -32.18 -16.26
N SER A 241 16.13 -32.53 -16.49
CA SER A 241 16.53 -33.60 -17.41
C SER A 241 17.02 -34.83 -16.63
N PRO A 242 16.66 -36.06 -17.07
CA PRO A 242 17.00 -37.27 -16.35
C PRO A 242 18.52 -37.51 -16.42
N LEU A 243 19.13 -37.66 -15.25
CA LEU A 243 20.56 -37.83 -15.03
C LEU A 243 21.10 -39.05 -15.83
N CYS A 244 21.86 -38.79 -16.89
CA CYS A 244 22.78 -39.77 -17.47
C CYS A 244 24.14 -39.59 -16.79
N GLU A 245 24.67 -40.67 -16.22
CA GLU A 245 25.82 -40.70 -15.29
C GLU A 245 27.19 -40.37 -15.94
N LYS A 246 27.21 -39.75 -17.12
CA LYS A 246 28.46 -39.44 -17.85
C LYS A 246 28.35 -38.15 -18.65
N ASP A 247 28.12 -37.01 -17.99
CA ASP A 247 28.39 -35.71 -18.60
C ASP A 247 29.39 -34.90 -17.76
N ILE A 248 30.64 -35.01 -18.19
CA ILE A 248 31.78 -34.18 -17.80
C ILE A 248 31.48 -32.76 -18.31
N VAL A 249 31.28 -31.79 -17.41
CA VAL A 249 31.15 -30.39 -17.82
C VAL A 249 32.53 -29.88 -18.27
N ARG A 250 32.70 -29.73 -19.59
CA ARG A 250 33.82 -29.03 -20.24
C ARG A 250 33.74 -27.53 -19.94
N ALA A 251 34.77 -26.97 -19.32
CA ALA A 251 34.98 -25.51 -19.31
C ALA A 251 35.46 -25.05 -20.69
N MET A 252 34.78 -24.08 -21.31
CA MET A 252 35.22 -23.44 -22.56
C MET A 252 36.32 -22.40 -22.30
N PRO A 253 37.32 -22.22 -23.19
CA PRO A 253 38.37 -21.25 -22.99
C PRO A 253 37.91 -19.81 -23.27
N LYS A 254 38.62 -18.87 -22.61
CA LYS A 254 38.49 -17.39 -22.68
C LYS A 254 38.18 -16.88 -24.10
N SER A 255 37.08 -16.16 -24.25
CA SER A 255 36.81 -15.34 -25.44
C SER A 255 37.69 -14.09 -25.42
N ALA A 256 38.40 -13.81 -26.52
CA ALA A 256 39.26 -12.62 -26.66
C ALA A 256 38.51 -11.28 -26.53
N LYS A 257 37.17 -11.29 -26.57
CA LYS A 257 36.34 -10.08 -26.43
C LYS A 257 36.04 -9.69 -24.97
N LEU A 258 36.19 -10.60 -24.00
CA LEU A 258 36.00 -10.32 -22.56
C LEU A 258 37.15 -10.93 -21.74
N PRO A 259 38.22 -10.17 -21.45
CA PRO A 259 39.35 -10.66 -20.66
C PRO A 259 39.02 -10.87 -19.17
N ASN A 260 37.90 -10.32 -18.69
CA ASN A 260 37.50 -10.29 -17.27
C ASN A 260 36.26 -11.17 -16.99
N GLY A 261 36.07 -12.25 -17.74
CA GLY A 261 35.05 -13.26 -17.41
C GLY A 261 35.35 -13.85 -16.03
N HIS A 262 34.54 -13.49 -15.04
CA HIS A 262 34.60 -13.99 -13.68
C HIS A 262 34.20 -15.47 -13.71
N PHE A 263 35.06 -16.35 -13.20
CA PHE A 263 34.67 -17.73 -12.93
C PHE A 263 34.50 -17.85 -11.43
N ASP A 264 33.25 -18.01 -10.99
CA ASP A 264 32.98 -18.40 -9.62
C ASP A 264 33.27 -19.88 -9.45
N THR A 265 33.86 -20.21 -8.30
CA THR A 265 34.27 -21.53 -7.83
C THR A 265 33.35 -22.65 -8.36
N VAL A 266 33.90 -23.51 -9.21
CA VAL A 266 33.20 -24.71 -9.66
C VAL A 266 33.31 -25.76 -8.57
N VAL A 267 32.19 -26.07 -7.93
CA VAL A 267 32.11 -27.21 -7.00
C VAL A 267 31.80 -28.45 -7.83
N VAL A 268 32.79 -29.33 -7.95
CA VAL A 268 32.63 -30.63 -8.59
C VAL A 268 32.29 -31.64 -7.48
N MET A 269 31.07 -32.17 -7.53
CA MET A 269 30.69 -33.30 -6.68
C MET A 269 30.80 -34.57 -7.51
N THR A 270 31.98 -35.21 -7.50
CA THR A 270 32.18 -36.49 -8.21
C THR A 270 31.85 -37.72 -7.36
N THR A 271 31.67 -37.57 -6.05
CA THR A 271 31.25 -38.62 -5.09
C THR A 271 30.78 -37.96 -3.79
N ASP A 272 30.25 -38.73 -2.82
CA ASP A 272 29.78 -38.25 -1.49
C ASP A 272 30.84 -37.51 -0.64
N GLU A 273 32.05 -37.34 -1.17
CA GLU A 273 33.11 -36.49 -0.65
C GLU A 273 33.36 -35.35 -1.66
N ALA A 274 32.96 -34.12 -1.29
CA ALA A 274 33.19 -32.93 -2.10
C ALA A 274 34.52 -32.29 -1.70
N GLU A 275 35.56 -32.43 -2.54
CA GLU A 275 36.83 -31.73 -2.36
C GLU A 275 36.90 -30.45 -3.20
N SER A 276 37.22 -29.32 -2.57
CA SER A 276 37.49 -28.05 -3.24
C SER A 276 38.94 -28.00 -3.75
N HIS A 277 39.15 -27.96 -5.07
CA HIS A 277 40.47 -27.75 -5.66
C HIS A 277 40.59 -26.32 -6.20
N GLY A 278 41.59 -25.57 -5.74
CA GLY A 278 41.95 -24.27 -6.30
C GLY A 278 42.97 -24.46 -7.42
N LEU A 279 42.67 -23.97 -8.63
CA LEU A 279 43.65 -23.91 -9.72
C LEU A 279 44.55 -22.68 -9.51
N ALA A 280 45.86 -22.88 -9.47
CA ALA A 280 46.83 -21.80 -9.52
C ALA A 280 46.87 -21.22 -10.94
N GLY A 281 46.50 -19.95 -11.09
CA GLY A 281 46.61 -19.23 -12.35
C GLY A 281 48.06 -18.88 -12.67
N VAL A 282 48.47 -19.10 -13.93
CA VAL A 282 49.57 -18.40 -14.59
C VAL A 282 48.98 -17.31 -15.46
#